data_AF-A0A522A1M3-F1
#
_entry.id   AF-A0A522A1M3-F1
#
_cell.length_a   1.000
_cell.length_b   1.000
_cell.length_c   1.000
_cell.angle_alpha   90.00
_cell.angle_beta   90.00
_cell.angle_gamma   90.00
#
_symmetry.space_group_name_H-M   'P 1'
#
loop_
_entity.id
_entity.type
_entity.pdbx_description
1 polymer ?
#
loop_
_entity_poly.entity_id
_entity_poly.type
_entity_poly.pdbx_seq_one_letter_code
_entity_poly.pdbx_strand_id
1 'polypeptide(L)'
;MNGKLPDNPVLLNNLAWLYGEKNNPRAFEIGQRALDLAPDSPEVMDTLGWLETTKRDLKKGVALLAKSYALNSKDPNVGYHYAAALQRNGDQVQAKDVLVKSLQANPSFKERTEAELLLKQLGG
;
A
#
# COMPACT_ATOMS: atom_id res chain seq x y z
N MET A 1 9.70 -4.23 -31.30
CA MET A 1 10.66 -4.06 -30.20
C MET A 1 10.20 -4.91 -29.02
N ASN A 2 10.82 -6.06 -28.79
CA ASN A 2 10.53 -6.90 -27.61
C ASN A 2 11.34 -6.36 -26.42
N GLY A 3 10.90 -5.22 -25.87
CA GLY A 3 11.54 -4.61 -24.72
C GLY A 3 11.23 -5.42 -23.46
N LYS A 4 12.09 -6.39 -23.12
CA LYS A 4 12.12 -6.96 -21.77
C LYS A 4 12.22 -5.78 -20.80
N LEU A 5 11.23 -5.62 -19.92
CA LEU A 5 11.35 -4.69 -18.80
C LEU A 5 12.62 -5.05 -18.03
N PRO A 6 13.47 -4.08 -17.67
CA PRO A 6 14.64 -4.35 -16.83
C PRO A 6 14.19 -5.07 -15.55
N ASP A 7 14.92 -6.10 -15.13
CA ASP A 7 14.71 -6.78 -13.84
C ASP A 7 15.22 -5.87 -12.71
N ASN A 8 14.64 -4.68 -12.60
CA ASN A 8 14.90 -3.70 -11.56
C ASN A 8 13.62 -3.55 -10.72
N PRO A 9 13.63 -3.96 -9.43
CA PRO A 9 12.43 -3.97 -8.60
C PRO A 9 11.82 -2.58 -8.41
N VAL A 10 12.63 -1.52 -8.39
CA VAL A 10 12.15 -0.13 -8.24
C VAL A 10 11.36 0.32 -9.47
N LEU A 11 11.88 0.03 -10.67
CA LEU A 11 11.17 0.39 -11.92
C LEU A 11 9.89 -0.41 -12.09
N LEU A 12 9.92 -1.71 -11.74
CA LEU A 12 8.73 -2.55 -11.76
C LEU A 12 7.71 -2.06 -10.74
N ASN A 13 8.13 -1.67 -9.53
CA ASN A 13 7.24 -1.10 -8.53
C ASN A 13 6.52 0.16 -9.03
N ASN A 14 7.27 1.12 -9.55
CA ASN A 14 6.71 2.36 -10.09
C ASN A 14 5.75 2.08 -11.25
N LEU A 15 6.09 1.11 -12.11
CA LEU A 15 5.22 0.70 -13.21
C LEU A 15 3.93 0.02 -12.71
N ALA A 16 4.02 -0.82 -11.68
CA ALA A 16 2.86 -1.44 -11.04
C ALA A 16 1.91 -0.39 -10.47
N TRP A 17 2.44 0.61 -9.76
CA TRP A 17 1.67 1.74 -9.24
C TRP A 17 0.92 2.48 -10.38
N LEU A 18 1.65 2.92 -11.42
CA LEU A 18 1.07 3.63 -12.56
C LEU A 18 0.02 2.81 -13.32
N TYR A 19 0.24 1.50 -13.46
CA TYR A 19 -0.75 0.61 -14.06
C TYR A 19 -1.98 0.46 -13.18
N GLY A 20 -1.81 0.41 -11.86
CA GLY A 20 -2.90 0.41 -10.89
C GLY A 20 -3.79 1.63 -10.98
N GLU A 21 -3.18 2.83 -11.03
CA GLU A 21 -3.90 4.10 -11.20
C GLU A 21 -4.73 4.11 -12.49
N LYS A 22 -4.24 3.45 -13.55
CA LYS A 22 -4.95 3.30 -14.83
C LYS A 22 -5.89 2.11 -14.90
N ASN A 23 -6.13 1.40 -13.79
CA ASN A 23 -6.89 0.15 -13.72
C ASN A 23 -6.42 -0.91 -14.75
N ASN A 24 -5.14 -0.90 -15.11
CA ASN A 24 -4.57 -1.88 -16.02
C ASN A 24 -4.26 -3.16 -15.23
N PRO A 25 -4.85 -4.32 -15.60
CA PRO A 25 -4.68 -5.57 -14.85
C PRO A 25 -3.23 -6.07 -14.82
N ARG A 26 -2.35 -5.59 -15.70
CA ARG A 26 -0.91 -5.89 -15.63
C ARG A 26 -0.24 -5.38 -14.35
N ALA A 27 -0.87 -4.45 -13.62
CA ALA A 27 -0.35 -3.94 -12.35
C ALA A 27 0.04 -5.06 -11.36
N PHE A 28 -0.77 -6.11 -11.28
CA PHE A 28 -0.51 -7.21 -10.34
C PHE A 28 0.65 -8.10 -10.78
N GLU A 29 0.75 -8.43 -12.07
CA GLU A 29 1.85 -9.23 -12.59
C GLU A 29 3.18 -8.49 -12.39
N ILE A 30 3.20 -7.19 -12.73
CA ILE A 30 4.38 -6.35 -12.56
C ILE A 30 4.74 -6.16 -11.08
N GLY A 31 3.74 -5.92 -10.23
CA GLY A 31 3.96 -5.79 -8.78
C GLY A 31 4.43 -7.09 -8.13
N GLN A 32 3.90 -8.24 -8.56
CA GLN A 32 4.38 -9.54 -8.09
C GLN A 32 5.82 -9.79 -8.53
N ARG A 33 6.18 -9.48 -9.78
CA ARG A 33 7.58 -9.56 -10.23
C ARG A 33 8.51 -8.65 -9.43
N ALA A 34 8.06 -7.44 -9.07
CA ALA A 34 8.83 -6.54 -8.21
C ALA A 34 9.06 -7.18 -6.83
N LEU A 35 8.02 -7.79 -6.25
CA LEU A 35 8.11 -8.47 -4.95
C LEU A 35 9.01 -9.69 -5.01
N ASP A 36 8.96 -10.48 -6.07
CA ASP A 36 9.83 -11.66 -6.24
C ASP A 36 11.32 -11.26 -6.31
N LEU A 37 11.63 -10.09 -6.88
CA LEU A 37 12.99 -9.55 -6.99
C LEU A 37 13.46 -8.83 -5.72
N ALA A 38 12.54 -8.25 -4.94
CA ALA A 38 12.83 -7.50 -3.71
C ALA A 38 11.81 -7.86 -2.61
N PRO A 39 11.87 -9.08 -2.06
CA PRO A 39 10.86 -9.58 -1.13
C PRO A 39 10.86 -8.86 0.22
N ASP A 40 11.92 -8.12 0.54
CA ASP A 40 12.07 -7.38 1.81
C ASP A 40 11.91 -5.85 1.63
N SER A 41 11.53 -5.37 0.43
CA SER A 41 11.30 -3.94 0.22
C SER A 41 9.91 -3.53 0.72
N PRO A 42 9.81 -2.64 1.72
CA PRO A 42 8.53 -2.15 2.21
C PRO A 42 7.73 -1.42 1.13
N GLU A 43 8.39 -0.69 0.22
CA GLU A 43 7.73 0.06 -0.86
C GLU A 43 7.07 -0.86 -1.89
N VAL A 44 7.73 -1.98 -2.18
CA VAL A 44 7.20 -3.02 -3.09
C VAL A 44 6.03 -3.75 -2.45
N MET A 45 6.17 -4.13 -1.17
CA MET A 45 5.07 -4.72 -0.41
C MET A 45 3.87 -3.76 -0.32
N ASP A 46 4.11 -2.48 -0.09
CA ASP A 46 3.07 -1.47 0.03
C ASP A 46 2.29 -1.32 -1.28
N THR A 47 3.02 -1.16 -2.39
CA THR A 47 2.41 -1.00 -3.72
C THR A 47 1.55 -2.22 -4.08
N LEU A 48 2.11 -3.43 -4.02
CA LEU A 48 1.34 -4.62 -4.35
C LEU A 48 0.20 -4.84 -3.33
N GLY A 49 0.45 -4.62 -2.05
CA GLY A 49 -0.55 -4.76 -1.01
C GLY A 49 -1.74 -3.81 -1.18
N TRP A 50 -1.49 -2.56 -1.57
CA TRP A 50 -2.52 -1.59 -1.91
C TRP A 50 -3.34 -2.01 -3.12
N LEU A 51 -2.68 -2.50 -4.18
CA LEU A 51 -3.35 -3.03 -5.37
C LEU A 51 -4.27 -4.21 -5.02
N GLU A 52 -3.78 -5.18 -4.24
CA GLU A 52 -4.56 -6.35 -3.82
C GLU A 52 -5.78 -5.92 -2.97
N THR A 53 -5.57 -5.06 -1.98
CA THR A 53 -6.61 -4.49 -1.10
C THR A 53 -7.70 -3.74 -1.87
N THR A 54 -7.33 -3.00 -2.92
CA THR A 54 -8.27 -2.13 -3.64
C THR A 54 -8.99 -2.80 -4.80
N LYS A 55 -8.47 -3.92 -5.31
CA LYS A 55 -8.92 -4.45 -6.60
C LYS A 55 -9.08 -5.96 -6.68
N ARG A 56 -8.54 -6.76 -5.75
CA ARG A 56 -8.50 -8.22 -5.95
C ARG A 56 -8.68 -9.03 -4.67
N ASP A 57 -7.66 -9.12 -3.84
CA ASP A 57 -7.63 -9.98 -2.65
C ASP A 57 -7.30 -9.16 -1.41
N LEU A 58 -8.35 -8.81 -0.65
CA LEU A 58 -8.22 -8.04 0.59
C LEU A 58 -7.32 -8.73 1.62
N LYS A 59 -7.39 -10.06 1.75
CA LYS A 59 -6.58 -10.78 2.75
C LYS A 59 -5.11 -10.73 2.40
N LYS A 60 -4.77 -10.95 1.13
CA LYS A 60 -3.40 -10.83 0.64
C LYS A 60 -2.89 -9.39 0.79
N GLY A 61 -3.74 -8.41 0.47
CA GLY A 61 -3.41 -7.00 0.60
C GLY A 61 -3.09 -6.58 2.03
N VAL A 62 -3.94 -6.95 3.00
CA VAL A 62 -3.71 -6.72 4.43
C VAL A 62 -2.39 -7.37 4.88
N ALA A 63 -2.11 -8.61 4.47
CA ALA A 63 -0.89 -9.30 4.88
C ALA A 63 0.38 -8.62 4.35
N LEU A 64 0.37 -8.13 3.11
CA LEU A 64 1.50 -7.39 2.53
C LEU A 64 1.69 -6.03 3.20
N LEU A 65 0.60 -5.28 3.40
CA LEU A 65 0.63 -3.96 4.03
C LEU A 65 1.05 -4.02 5.50
N ALA A 66 0.64 -5.07 6.23
CA ALA A 66 1.10 -5.30 7.59
C ALA A 66 2.63 -5.48 7.66
N LYS A 67 3.20 -6.24 6.73
CA LYS A 67 4.67 -6.43 6.64
C LYS A 67 5.37 -5.13 6.25
N SER A 68 4.85 -4.41 5.25
CA SER A 68 5.39 -3.11 4.84
C SER A 68 5.42 -2.12 6.01
N TYR A 69 4.30 -2.00 6.72
CA TYR A 69 4.19 -1.12 7.88
C TYR A 69 5.12 -1.53 9.02
N ALA A 70 5.32 -2.82 9.27
CA ALA A 70 6.28 -3.30 10.26
C ALA A 70 7.73 -2.91 9.92
N LEU A 71 8.08 -2.85 8.64
CA LEU A 71 9.42 -2.49 8.15
C LEU A 71 9.62 -0.97 8.03
N ASN A 72 8.58 -0.21 7.70
CA ASN A 72 8.65 1.24 7.49
C ASN A 72 7.47 2.01 8.10
N SER A 73 7.23 1.84 9.40
CA SER A 73 6.12 2.50 10.10
C SER A 73 6.23 4.03 10.20
N LYS A 74 7.38 4.59 9.81
CA LYS A 74 7.65 6.04 9.82
C LYS A 74 7.13 6.72 8.57
N ASP A 75 6.89 5.98 7.49
CA ASP A 75 6.25 6.51 6.30
C ASP A 75 4.73 6.59 6.50
N PRO A 76 4.14 7.79 6.54
CA PRO A 76 2.72 7.96 6.76
C PRO A 76 1.85 7.43 5.61
N ASN A 77 2.38 7.32 4.37
CA ASN A 77 1.61 6.78 3.25
C ASN A 77 1.41 5.26 3.44
N VAL A 78 2.47 4.55 3.87
CA VAL A 78 2.41 3.12 4.23
C VAL A 78 1.41 2.89 5.37
N GLY A 79 1.48 3.74 6.40
CA GLY A 79 0.53 3.68 7.52
C GLY A 79 -0.92 3.91 7.09
N TYR A 80 -1.18 4.88 6.22
CA TYR A 80 -2.51 5.10 5.65
C TYR A 80 -3.01 3.88 4.86
N HIS A 81 -2.22 3.33 3.94
CA HIS A 81 -2.64 2.17 3.15
C HIS A 81 -2.95 0.97 4.04
N TYR A 82 -2.13 0.70 5.05
CA TYR A 82 -2.37 -0.38 6.00
C TYR A 82 -3.66 -0.16 6.80
N ALA A 83 -3.88 1.05 7.33
CA ALA A 83 -5.11 1.36 8.06
C ALA A 83 -6.37 1.25 7.18
N ALA A 84 -6.32 1.70 5.94
CA ALA A 84 -7.41 1.55 4.99
C ALA A 84 -7.70 0.07 4.68
N ALA A 85 -6.66 -0.77 4.59
CA ALA A 85 -6.84 -2.22 4.45
C ALA A 85 -7.47 -2.86 5.69
N LEU A 86 -7.01 -2.48 6.89
CA LEU A 86 -7.57 -2.94 8.17
C LEU A 86 -9.05 -2.57 8.30
N GLN A 87 -9.42 -1.34 7.97
CA GLN A 87 -10.81 -0.89 7.99
C GLN A 87 -11.69 -1.74 7.07
N ARG A 88 -11.24 -2.00 5.84
CA ARG A 88 -11.97 -2.86 4.89
C ARG A 88 -12.07 -4.30 5.36
N ASN A 89 -11.06 -4.77 6.10
CA ASN A 89 -11.03 -6.09 6.71
C ASN A 89 -11.85 -6.18 8.02
N GLY A 90 -12.45 -5.08 8.47
CA GLY A 90 -13.28 -5.00 9.67
C GLY A 90 -12.52 -4.72 10.96
N ASP A 91 -11.19 -4.59 10.94
CA ASP A 91 -10.39 -4.25 12.12
C ASP A 91 -10.32 -2.73 12.30
N GLN A 92 -11.44 -2.16 12.73
CA GLN A 92 -11.60 -0.72 12.91
C GLN A 92 -10.73 -0.16 14.05
N VAL A 93 -10.48 -0.96 15.09
CA VAL A 93 -9.67 -0.54 16.25
C VAL A 93 -8.23 -0.35 15.81
N GLN A 94 -7.63 -1.36 15.17
CA GLN A 94 -6.26 -1.24 14.71
C GLN A 94 -6.11 -0.19 13.59
N ALA A 95 -7.10 -0.07 12.69
CA ALA A 95 -7.10 0.96 11.65
C ALA A 95 -7.01 2.38 12.25
N LYS A 96 -7.79 2.65 13.30
CA LYS A 96 -7.78 3.94 14.00
C LYS A 96 -6.42 4.25 14.63
N ASP A 97 -5.85 3.27 15.33
CA ASP A 97 -4.55 3.43 15.98
C ASP A 97 -3.43 3.72 14.99
N VAL A 98 -3.42 3.03 13.84
CA VAL A 98 -2.44 3.26 12.78
C VAL A 98 -2.62 4.64 12.14
N LEU A 99 -3.85 5.09 11.89
CA LEU A 99 -4.11 6.43 11.33
C LEU A 99 -3.64 7.56 12.24
N VAL A 100 -3.94 7.46 13.54
CA VAL A 100 -3.50 8.47 14.51
C VAL A 100 -1.98 8.60 14.50
N LYS A 101 -1.25 7.48 14.52
CA LYS A 101 0.22 7.48 14.45
C LYS A 101 0.72 8.07 13.13
N SER A 102 0.10 7.70 12.01
CA SER A 102 0.51 8.16 10.67
C SER A 102 0.32 9.67 10.50
N LEU A 103 -0.81 10.21 10.97
CA LEU A 103 -1.12 11.64 10.92
C LEU A 103 -0.23 12.50 11.82
N GLN A 104 0.31 11.92 12.89
CA GLN A 104 1.26 12.56 13.80
C GLN A 104 2.70 12.54 13.25
N ALA A 105 3.08 11.54 12.46
CA ALA A 105 4.45 11.34 12.00
C ALA A 105 4.94 12.43 11.03
N ASN A 106 4.09 12.88 10.10
CA ASN A 106 4.42 13.93 9.16
C ASN A 106 3.20 14.86 8.90
N PRO A 107 3.36 16.19 9.04
CA PRO A 107 2.31 17.14 8.72
C PRO A 107 1.91 17.16 7.24
N SER A 108 2.73 16.64 6.32
CA SER A 108 2.43 16.60 4.87
C SER A 108 2.82 15.27 4.24
N PHE A 109 1.83 14.56 3.70
CA PHE A 109 2.00 13.37 2.86
C PHE A 109 0.85 13.26 1.88
N LYS A 110 1.00 12.42 0.84
CA LYS A 110 0.14 12.46 -0.34
C LYS A 110 -1.32 12.14 0.01
N GLU A 111 -1.56 11.11 0.81
CA GLU A 111 -2.90 10.66 1.19
C GLU A 111 -3.39 11.24 2.54
N ARG A 112 -2.87 12.39 2.96
CA ARG A 112 -3.22 12.96 4.28
C ARG A 112 -4.71 13.25 4.42
N THR A 113 -5.31 13.87 3.41
CA THR A 113 -6.74 14.24 3.43
C THR A 113 -7.60 12.98 3.58
N GLU A 114 -7.26 11.93 2.84
CA GLU A 114 -7.94 10.64 2.89
C GLU A 114 -7.77 9.96 4.26
N ALA A 115 -6.58 10.05 4.86
CA ALA A 115 -6.31 9.55 6.20
C ALA A 115 -7.17 10.27 7.26
N GLU A 116 -7.29 11.60 7.19
CA GLU A 116 -8.12 12.39 8.11
C GLU A 116 -9.61 12.07 7.95
N LEU A 117 -10.09 11.91 6.70
CA LEU A 117 -11.46 11.51 6.41
C LEU A 117 -11.77 10.11 6.95
N LEU A 118 -10.87 9.15 6.76
CA LEU A 118 -11.03 7.80 7.26
C LEU A 118 -11.03 7.77 8.80
N LEU A 119 -10.14 8.52 9.44
CA LEU A 119 -10.12 8.62 10.91
C LEU A 119 -11.43 9.19 11.46
N LYS A 120 -11.99 10.21 10.79
CA LYS A 120 -13.30 10.77 11.16
C LYS A 120 -14.43 9.73 11.04
N GLN A 121 -14.42 8.91 9.99
CA GLN A 121 -15.40 7.84 9.80
C GLN A 121 -15.31 6.76 10.88
N LEU A 122 -14.11 6.44 11.36
CA LEU A 122 -13.88 5.44 12.41
C LEU A 122 -14.12 5.96 13.84
N GLY A 123 -14.33 7.27 14.01
CA GLY A 123 -14.60 7.90 15.30
C GLY A 123 -16.02 8.45 15.46
N GLY A 124 -16.83 8.37 14.41
CA GLY A 124 -18.25 8.74 14.42
C GLY A 124 -19.17 7.59 14.78
#